data_AF-A0AA38J6T8-F1
#
_entry.id   AF-A0AA38J6T8-F1
#
_cell.length_a   1.000
_cell.length_b   1.000
_cell.length_c   1.000
_cell.angle_alpha   90.00
_cell.angle_beta   90.00
_cell.angle_gamma   90.00
#
_symmetry.space_group_name_H-M   'P 1'
#
loop_
_entity.id
_entity.type
_entity.pdbx_description
1 polymer ?
#
loop_
_entity_poly.entity_id
_entity_poly.type
_entity_poly.pdbx_seq_one_letter_code
_entity_poly.pdbx_strand_id
1 'polypeptide(L)'
;MPQSRKALPQASVHFTVKGFRISSSNTQATINVVTVASRPPQDHSQVRLPLVEYGFEGWPQRQQCIHDLDVVHKGKRFRVFFQRHQHLGWNSTLAVRGDLVIMRVGKKNVKNVVNFRSGDAKCARLIARRFVSEFLSSLPIAEPDFVRFAPRLAWFQGRPGRRLESVMQL
;
A
#
# COMPACT_ATOMS: atom_id res chain seq x y z
N MET A 1 -21.23 -0.49 47.03
CA MET A 1 -19.95 -0.84 46.39
C MET A 1 -20.13 -0.79 44.88
N PRO A 2 -19.70 0.25 44.15
CA PRO A 2 -19.80 0.25 42.69
C PRO A 2 -18.67 -0.60 42.12
N GLN A 3 -19.03 -1.62 41.33
CA GLN A 3 -18.09 -2.44 40.57
C GLN A 3 -17.30 -1.54 39.60
N SER A 4 -15.99 -1.50 39.76
CA SER A 4 -15.09 -0.92 38.78
C SER A 4 -15.25 -1.68 37.46
N ARG A 5 -15.82 -1.02 36.45
CA ARG A 5 -15.66 -1.44 35.05
C ARG A 5 -14.16 -1.39 34.76
N LYS A 6 -13.48 -2.54 34.86
CA LYS A 6 -12.16 -2.71 34.28
C LYS A 6 -12.30 -2.41 32.79
N ALA A 7 -11.83 -1.24 32.37
CA ALA A 7 -11.55 -0.98 30.97
C ALA A 7 -10.57 -2.05 30.52
N LEU A 8 -11.04 -2.99 29.69
CA LEU A 8 -10.14 -3.91 28.99
C LEU A 8 -9.20 -3.02 28.19
N PRO A 9 -7.86 -3.07 28.42
CA PRO A 9 -6.95 -2.43 27.49
C PRO A 9 -7.20 -3.10 26.14
N GLN A 10 -7.59 -2.30 25.15
CA GLN A 10 -7.77 -2.76 23.79
C GLN A 10 -6.38 -3.11 23.26
N ALA A 11 -5.90 -4.31 23.61
CA ALA A 11 -4.54 -4.74 23.36
C ALA A 11 -4.34 -4.87 21.85
N SER A 12 -3.67 -3.89 21.25
CA SER A 12 -3.24 -3.95 19.88
C SER A 12 -2.08 -4.94 19.78
N VAL A 13 -2.23 -5.95 18.92
CA VAL A 13 -1.17 -6.92 18.61
C VAL A 13 -0.39 -6.40 17.41
N HIS A 14 0.93 -6.33 17.56
CA HIS A 14 1.87 -5.98 16.49
C HIS A 14 2.52 -7.24 15.94
N PHE A 15 2.58 -7.36 14.62
CA PHE A 15 3.36 -8.40 13.93
C PHE A 15 3.90 -7.86 12.61
N THR A 16 4.89 -8.53 12.03
CA THR A 16 5.52 -8.10 10.78
C THR A 16 5.03 -8.92 9.59
N VAL A 17 4.82 -8.23 8.46
CA VAL A 17 4.47 -8.83 7.18
C VAL A 17 5.53 -8.45 6.15
N LYS A 18 6.00 -9.44 5.39
CA LYS A 18 6.94 -9.24 4.29
C LYS A 18 6.24 -8.56 3.12
N GLY A 19 6.73 -7.39 2.74
CA GLY A 19 6.39 -6.68 1.51
C GLY A 19 7.59 -6.57 0.57
N PHE A 20 7.35 -6.23 -0.69
CA PHE A 20 8.39 -5.98 -1.68
C PHE A 20 8.52 -4.48 -1.92
N ARG A 21 9.70 -3.93 -1.62
CA ARG A 21 10.02 -2.52 -1.79
C ARG A 21 10.91 -2.32 -3.00
N ILE A 22 10.62 -1.27 -3.75
CA ILE A 22 11.53 -0.68 -4.74
C ILE A 22 11.79 0.73 -4.27
N SER A 23 12.99 0.99 -3.75
CA SER A 23 13.38 2.30 -3.23
C SER A 23 14.25 3.07 -4.20
N SER A 24 14.28 4.39 -4.00
CA SER A 24 15.14 5.35 -4.68
C SER A 24 16.63 5.10 -4.49
N SER A 25 17.03 4.35 -3.47
CA SER A 25 18.40 3.80 -3.33
C SER A 25 18.73 2.69 -4.33
N ASN A 26 17.88 2.47 -5.35
CA ASN A 26 17.99 1.42 -6.37
C ASN A 26 18.04 0.00 -5.78
N THR A 27 17.55 -0.18 -4.55
CA THR A 27 17.48 -1.50 -3.93
C THR A 27 16.08 -2.09 -4.08
N GLN A 28 16.03 -3.30 -4.64
CA GLN A 28 14.83 -4.14 -4.61
C GLN A 28 14.97 -5.09 -3.43
N ALA A 29 14.16 -4.89 -2.40
CA ALA A 29 14.32 -5.61 -1.14
C ALA A 29 12.97 -6.12 -0.62
N THR A 30 13.04 -7.23 0.11
CA THR A 30 11.91 -7.63 0.96
C THR A 30 12.02 -6.86 2.27
N ILE A 31 10.98 -6.12 2.63
CA ILE A 31 10.92 -5.34 3.87
C ILE A 31 9.93 -5.97 4.85
N ASN A 32 10.17 -5.76 6.14
CA ASN A 32 9.21 -6.09 7.19
C ASN A 32 8.34 -4.88 7.48
N VAL A 33 7.03 -5.00 7.21
CA VAL A 33 6.05 -3.94 7.50
C VAL A 33 5.31 -4.31 8.77
N VAL A 34 5.35 -3.42 9.77
CA VAL A 34 4.59 -3.59 11.01
C VAL A 34 3.11 -3.54 10.69
N THR A 35 2.35 -4.48 11.22
CA THR A 35 0.90 -4.58 11.05
C THR A 35 0.24 -4.61 12.42
N VAL A 36 -0.84 -3.85 12.56
CA VAL A 36 -1.61 -3.75 13.80
C VAL A 36 -2.96 -4.44 13.64
N ALA A 37 -3.35 -5.19 14.65
CA ALA A 37 -4.66 -5.82 14.76
C ALA A 37 -5.19 -5.72 16.19
N SER A 38 -6.51 -5.71 16.37
CA SER A 38 -7.10 -5.67 17.72
C SER A 38 -7.17 -7.05 18.41
N ARG A 39 -6.71 -8.12 17.76
CA ARG A 39 -6.69 -9.51 18.25
C ARG A 39 -5.52 -10.28 17.60
N PRO A 40 -5.13 -11.44 18.15
CA PRO A 40 -4.04 -12.24 17.62
C PRO A 40 -4.26 -12.71 16.17
N PRO A 41 -3.19 -13.01 15.40
CA PRO A 41 -3.24 -13.30 13.96
C PRO A 41 -3.99 -14.58 13.55
N GLN A 42 -4.61 -15.29 14.49
CA GLN A 42 -5.38 -16.51 14.25
C GLN A 42 -6.79 -16.20 13.73
N ASP A 43 -7.33 -15.01 14.03
CA ASP A 43 -8.63 -14.58 13.52
C ASP A 43 -8.48 -13.93 12.13
N HIS A 44 -9.10 -14.53 11.11
CA HIS A 44 -9.09 -14.04 9.74
C HIS A 44 -10.20 -13.02 9.44
N SER A 45 -11.21 -12.91 10.30
CA SER A 45 -12.32 -11.97 10.12
C SER A 45 -11.89 -10.52 10.41
N GLN A 46 -10.88 -10.37 11.25
CA GLN A 46 -10.39 -9.07 11.69
C GLN A 46 -9.57 -8.36 10.63
N VAL A 47 -9.81 -7.06 10.48
CA VAL A 47 -9.01 -6.18 9.62
C VAL A 47 -7.66 -5.90 10.27
N ARG A 48 -6.60 -6.05 9.48
CA ARG A 48 -5.20 -5.85 9.85
C ARG A 48 -4.66 -4.66 9.07
N LEU A 49 -4.17 -3.64 9.76
CA LEU A 49 -3.72 -2.41 9.14
C LEU A 49 -2.19 -2.40 9.06
N PRO A 50 -1.60 -2.47 7.85
CA PRO A 50 -0.16 -2.30 7.69
C PRO A 50 0.22 -0.84 7.91
N LEU A 51 1.20 -0.60 8.79
CA LEU A 51 1.81 0.71 9.01
C LEU A 51 2.93 0.91 7.97
N VAL A 52 2.53 1.04 6.72
CA VAL A 52 3.46 1.12 5.57
C VAL A 52 4.26 2.41 5.57
N GLU A 53 3.79 3.44 6.27
CA GLU A 53 4.44 4.75 6.35
C GLU A 53 5.84 4.68 6.95
N TYR A 54 6.09 3.70 7.83
CA TYR A 54 7.42 3.45 8.40
C TYR A 54 8.35 2.68 7.46
N GLY A 55 7.84 2.14 6.35
CA GLY A 55 8.62 1.40 5.35
C GLY A 55 9.27 2.28 4.29
N PHE A 56 8.83 3.53 4.16
CA PHE A 56 9.37 4.54 3.26
C PHE A 56 10.49 5.33 3.96
N GLU A 57 11.64 5.46 3.29
CA GLU A 57 12.81 6.17 3.84
C GLU A 57 12.72 7.67 3.54
N GLY A 58 13.31 8.52 4.39
CA GLY A 58 13.61 9.91 4.04
C GLY A 58 12.64 11.02 4.45
N TRP A 59 11.79 10.84 5.47
CA TRP A 59 11.04 11.99 6.03
C TRP A 59 10.86 11.91 7.57
N PRO A 60 11.18 12.98 8.33
CA PRO A 60 10.96 13.02 9.79
C PRO A 60 9.49 13.02 10.27
N GLN A 61 8.49 13.12 9.39
CA GLN A 61 7.06 13.13 9.76
C GLN A 61 6.26 12.12 8.93
N ARG A 62 5.09 11.71 9.43
CA ARG A 62 4.14 10.82 8.72
C ARG A 62 3.82 11.41 7.35
N GLN A 63 4.17 10.68 6.29
CA GLN A 63 4.09 11.16 4.93
C GLN A 63 2.62 11.28 4.49
N GLN A 64 2.16 12.50 4.19
CA GLN A 64 0.79 12.76 3.73
C GLN A 64 0.54 12.27 2.28
N CYS A 65 1.60 11.89 1.56
CA CYS A 65 1.56 11.57 0.14
C CYS A 65 1.76 10.07 -0.15
N ILE A 66 1.34 9.18 0.76
CA ILE A 66 1.30 7.75 0.48
C ILE A 66 -0.06 7.42 -0.11
N HIS A 67 -0.03 6.95 -1.34
CA HIS A 67 -1.20 6.49 -2.06
C HIS A 67 -1.29 4.97 -2.00
N ASP A 68 -2.51 4.45 -2.13
CA ASP A 68 -2.83 3.04 -1.96
C ASP A 68 -3.78 2.56 -3.06
N LEU A 69 -3.48 1.42 -3.67
CA LEU A 69 -4.22 0.81 -4.77
C LEU A 69 -4.34 -0.71 -4.60
N ASP A 70 -5.52 -1.27 -4.90
CA ASP A 70 -5.73 -2.73 -5.01
C ASP A 70 -5.52 -3.18 -6.46
N VAL A 71 -4.65 -4.17 -6.63
CA VAL A 71 -4.24 -4.70 -7.93
C VAL A 71 -4.49 -6.20 -7.96
N VAL A 72 -5.19 -6.65 -9.00
CA VAL A 72 -5.36 -8.07 -9.30
C VAL A 72 -4.43 -8.44 -10.45
N HIS A 73 -3.54 -9.40 -10.22
CA HIS A 73 -2.68 -9.96 -11.26
C HIS A 73 -2.72 -11.48 -11.22
N LYS A 74 -3.12 -12.10 -12.35
CA LYS A 74 -3.25 -13.57 -12.49
C LYS A 74 -4.04 -14.22 -11.34
N GLY A 75 -5.18 -13.63 -10.97
CA GLY A 75 -6.05 -14.10 -9.89
C GLY A 75 -5.50 -13.94 -8.46
N LYS A 76 -4.32 -13.31 -8.30
CA LYS A 76 -3.76 -12.92 -7.01
C LYS A 76 -4.01 -11.43 -6.76
N ARG A 77 -4.28 -11.06 -5.51
CA ARG A 77 -4.47 -9.66 -5.10
C ARG A 77 -3.24 -9.12 -4.40
N PHE A 78 -2.92 -7.87 -4.71
CA PHE A 78 -1.80 -7.12 -4.16
C PHE A 78 -2.26 -5.72 -3.82
N ARG A 79 -1.72 -5.18 -2.73
CA ARG A 79 -1.88 -3.79 -2.36
C ARG A 79 -0.60 -3.06 -2.70
N VAL A 80 -0.72 -2.01 -3.50
CA VAL A 80 0.40 -1.19 -3.96
C VAL A 80 0.33 0.13 -3.24
N PHE A 81 1.31 0.37 -2.37
CA PHE A 81 1.53 1.65 -1.74
C PHE A 81 2.63 2.37 -2.50
N PHE A 82 2.43 3.64 -2.82
CA PHE A 82 3.44 4.42 -3.51
C PHE A 82 3.54 5.83 -2.96
N GLN A 83 4.77 6.34 -2.99
CA GLN A 83 5.11 7.71 -2.65
C GLN A 83 5.73 8.35 -3.88
N ARG A 84 5.28 9.56 -4.24
CA ARG A 84 5.88 10.33 -5.34
C ARG A 84 5.93 11.80 -4.95
N HIS A 85 7.12 12.40 -4.99
CA HIS A 85 7.31 13.80 -4.62
C HIS A 85 8.60 14.36 -5.22
N GLN A 86 8.64 15.66 -5.52
CA GLN A 86 9.81 16.31 -6.13
C GLN A 86 11.08 16.26 -5.26
N HIS A 87 10.93 16.29 -3.94
CA HIS A 87 12.03 16.19 -2.98
C HIS A 87 12.57 14.77 -2.77
N LEU A 88 11.94 13.75 -3.35
CA LEU A 88 12.44 12.38 -3.24
C LEU A 88 13.52 12.11 -4.29
N GLY A 89 14.39 11.16 -3.93
CA GLY A 89 15.42 10.65 -4.82
C GLY A 89 14.82 10.04 -6.09
N TRP A 90 15.56 10.14 -7.19
CA TRP A 90 15.19 9.48 -8.44
C TRP A 90 15.36 7.97 -8.29
N ASN A 91 14.27 7.22 -8.49
CA ASN A 91 14.27 5.78 -8.50
C ASN A 91 14.44 5.28 -9.94
N SER A 92 15.64 4.84 -10.28
CA SER A 92 15.95 4.42 -11.66
C SER A 92 15.17 3.17 -12.08
N THR A 93 14.80 2.31 -11.12
CA THR A 93 14.01 1.11 -11.39
C THR A 93 12.57 1.46 -11.78
N LEU A 94 12.01 2.52 -11.15
CA LEU A 94 10.65 2.98 -11.40
C LEU A 94 10.58 4.16 -12.37
N ALA A 95 11.71 4.73 -12.81
CA ALA A 95 11.76 5.97 -13.60
C ALA A 95 10.86 7.11 -13.04
N VAL A 96 10.80 7.25 -11.70
CA VAL A 96 10.05 8.30 -11.00
C VAL A 96 10.80 8.78 -9.76
N ARG A 97 10.44 9.95 -9.22
CA ARG A 97 10.92 10.42 -7.91
C ARG A 97 10.06 9.85 -6.79
N GLY A 98 10.53 8.80 -6.15
CA GLY A 98 9.86 8.17 -5.02
C GLY A 98 9.94 6.65 -5.02
N ASP A 99 9.15 6.06 -4.13
CA ASP A 99 9.30 4.69 -3.68
C ASP A 99 7.97 3.95 -3.80
N LEU A 100 8.05 2.62 -3.85
CA LEU A 100 6.89 1.76 -3.99
C LEU A 100 7.01 0.51 -3.12
N VAL A 101 5.94 0.16 -2.43
CA VAL A 101 5.80 -1.04 -1.61
C VAL A 101 4.62 -1.86 -2.10
N ILE A 102 4.86 -3.12 -2.45
CA ILE A 102 3.83 -4.07 -2.87
C ILE A 102 3.67 -5.10 -1.77
N MET A 103 2.43 -5.28 -1.32
CA MET A 103 2.07 -6.27 -0.31
C MET A 103 1.08 -7.27 -0.90
N ARG A 104 1.19 -8.55 -0.52
CA ARG A 104 0.19 -9.55 -0.94
C ARG A 104 -1.04 -9.40 -0.08
N VAL A 105 -2.21 -9.58 -0.67
CA VAL A 105 -3.50 -9.56 0.02
C VAL A 105 -4.01 -10.98 0.26
N GLY A 106 -4.67 -11.20 1.39
CA GLY A 106 -5.27 -12.47 1.76
C GLY A 106 -6.44 -12.85 0.85
N LYS A 107 -6.53 -14.13 0.45
CA LYS A 107 -7.65 -14.64 -0.36
C LYS A 107 -8.99 -14.60 0.41
N LYS A 108 -8.97 -14.97 1.69
CA LYS A 108 -10.16 -15.03 2.56
C LYS A 108 -10.61 -13.65 3.03
N ASN A 109 -9.66 -12.76 3.31
CA ASN A 109 -9.93 -11.41 3.73
C ASN A 109 -9.09 -10.44 2.89
N VAL A 110 -9.75 -9.83 1.92
CA VAL A 110 -9.13 -8.93 0.94
C VAL A 110 -8.69 -7.59 1.52
N LYS A 111 -9.03 -7.30 2.78
CA LYS A 111 -8.55 -6.11 3.48
C LYS A 111 -7.19 -6.32 4.15
N ASN A 112 -6.78 -7.57 4.30
CA ASN A 112 -5.58 -7.93 5.06
C ASN A 112 -4.40 -8.21 4.15
N VAL A 113 -3.26 -7.59 4.48
CA VAL A 113 -1.98 -7.97 3.92
C VAL A 113 -1.48 -9.28 4.57
N VAL A 114 -0.77 -10.08 3.78
CA VAL A 114 -0.20 -11.37 4.19
C VAL A 114 1.22 -11.49 3.65
N ASN A 115 2.00 -12.39 4.26
CA ASN A 115 3.37 -12.66 3.82
C ASN A 115 3.41 -13.12 2.36
N PHE A 116 4.43 -12.63 1.65
CA PHE A 116 4.79 -13.11 0.32
C PHE A 116 5.02 -14.63 0.35
N ARG A 117 4.56 -15.30 -0.69
CA ARG A 117 4.80 -16.72 -0.97
C ARG A 117 5.78 -16.86 -2.13
N SER A 118 6.20 -18.09 -2.40
CA SER A 118 7.02 -18.41 -3.56
C SER A 118 6.39 -17.86 -4.85
N GLY A 119 7.21 -17.19 -5.66
CA GLY A 119 6.81 -16.54 -6.92
C GLY A 119 6.19 -15.14 -6.79
N ASP A 120 5.79 -14.69 -5.60
CA ASP A 120 5.14 -13.38 -5.45
C ASP A 120 6.10 -12.21 -5.70
N ALA A 121 7.39 -12.35 -5.38
CA ALA A 121 8.40 -11.33 -5.72
C ALA A 121 8.54 -11.12 -7.24
N LYS A 122 8.34 -12.17 -8.05
CA LYS A 122 8.31 -12.04 -9.51
C LYS A 122 7.04 -11.30 -9.96
N CYS A 123 5.89 -11.63 -9.38
CA CYS A 123 4.63 -10.93 -9.65
C CYS A 123 4.72 -9.44 -9.26
N ALA A 124 5.24 -9.13 -8.07
CA ALA A 124 5.41 -7.76 -7.59
C ALA A 124 6.28 -6.94 -8.54
N ARG A 125 7.41 -7.49 -9.02
CA ARG A 125 8.25 -6.82 -10.03
C ARG A 125 7.51 -6.52 -11.33
N LEU A 126 6.68 -7.44 -11.81
CA LEU A 126 5.88 -7.23 -13.02
C LEU A 126 4.80 -6.16 -12.80
N ILE A 127 4.11 -6.20 -11.66
CA ILE A 127 3.13 -5.20 -11.26
C ILE A 127 3.78 -3.82 -11.19
N ALA A 128 4.93 -3.69 -10.52
CA ALA A 128 5.65 -2.43 -10.41
C ALA A 128 6.00 -1.84 -11.78
N ARG A 129 6.52 -2.66 -12.71
CA ARG A 129 6.87 -2.20 -14.06
C ARG A 129 5.66 -1.68 -14.83
N ARG A 130 4.53 -2.40 -14.79
CA ARG A 130 3.30 -1.96 -15.46
C ARG A 130 2.70 -0.73 -14.79
N PHE A 131 2.65 -0.73 -13.46
CA PHE A 131 2.16 0.38 -12.67
C PHE A 131 2.92 1.68 -12.98
N VAL A 132 4.23 1.62 -13.10
CA VAL A 132 5.04 2.76 -13.54
C VAL A 132 4.65 3.19 -14.94
N SER A 133 4.74 2.27 -15.91
CA SER A 133 4.59 2.55 -17.33
C SER A 133 3.21 3.10 -17.69
N GLU A 134 2.15 2.59 -17.05
CA GLU A 134 0.77 2.90 -17.41
C GLU A 134 0.18 4.00 -16.52
N PHE A 135 0.62 4.10 -15.27
CA PHE A 135 -0.01 4.97 -14.28
C PHE A 135 0.92 6.11 -13.86
N LEU A 136 2.07 5.82 -13.25
CA LEU A 136 2.91 6.88 -12.67
C LEU A 136 3.55 7.82 -13.71
N SER A 137 3.91 7.30 -14.89
CA SER A 137 4.44 8.12 -15.99
C SER A 137 3.41 9.10 -16.56
N SER A 138 2.12 8.80 -16.43
CA SER A 138 1.02 9.65 -16.92
C SER A 138 0.63 10.76 -15.93
N LEU A 139 1.02 10.62 -14.65
CA LEU A 139 0.65 11.57 -13.62
C LEU A 139 1.61 12.77 -13.63
N PRO A 140 1.13 14.01 -13.48
CA PRO A 140 2.02 15.15 -13.25
C PRO A 140 2.80 14.93 -11.95
N ILE A 141 4.08 15.33 -11.91
CA ILE A 141 4.86 15.38 -10.67
C ILE A 141 4.24 16.52 -9.86
N ALA A 142 3.43 16.18 -8.84
CA ALA A 142 2.64 17.15 -8.11
C ALA A 142 3.49 18.01 -7.15
N GLU A 143 3.30 19.33 -7.24
CA GLU A 143 3.43 20.33 -6.17
C GLU A 143 2.45 19.99 -5.00
N PRO A 144 2.67 20.50 -3.77
CA PRO A 144 2.24 19.88 -2.51
C PRO A 144 0.72 19.75 -2.27
N ASP A 145 -0.15 20.25 -3.15
CA ASP A 145 -1.60 20.32 -2.95
C ASP A 145 -2.42 19.40 -3.87
N PHE A 146 -1.95 18.17 -4.15
CA PHE A 146 -2.78 17.15 -4.82
C PHE A 146 -3.77 16.48 -3.85
N VAL A 147 -4.63 17.29 -3.22
CA VAL A 147 -5.85 16.85 -2.51
C VAL A 147 -7.01 16.60 -3.49
N ARG A 148 -6.88 16.86 -4.79
CA ARG A 148 -7.96 16.63 -5.76
C ARG A 148 -7.51 15.79 -6.95
N PHE A 149 -8.11 14.60 -7.00
CA PHE A 149 -8.17 13.65 -8.10
C PHE A 149 -8.03 14.30 -9.50
N ALA A 150 -7.18 13.69 -10.33
CA ALA A 150 -6.98 14.09 -11.71
C ALA A 150 -8.24 13.87 -12.59
N PRO A 151 -8.70 14.87 -13.35
CA PRO A 151 -9.96 14.85 -14.12
C PRO A 151 -9.88 14.15 -15.49
N ARG A 152 -8.89 13.28 -15.75
CA ARG A 152 -8.83 12.47 -16.99
C ARG A 152 -9.53 11.11 -16.88
N LEU A 153 -10.25 10.87 -15.79
CA LEU A 153 -11.09 9.68 -15.56
C LEU A 153 -12.53 9.86 -16.09
N ALA A 154 -12.74 10.54 -17.21
CA ALA A 154 -14.08 10.72 -17.80
C ALA A 154 -14.74 9.41 -18.29
N TRP A 155 -14.00 8.29 -18.33
CA TRP A 155 -14.56 6.94 -18.51
C TRP A 155 -14.89 6.22 -17.19
N PHE A 156 -14.61 6.84 -16.04
CA PHE A 156 -14.81 6.27 -14.71
C PHE A 156 -15.85 7.05 -13.86
N GLN A 157 -16.38 8.17 -14.38
CA GLN A 157 -17.42 8.96 -13.71
C GLN A 157 -18.79 8.70 -14.34
N GLY A 158 -19.44 7.64 -13.87
CA GLY A 158 -20.80 7.32 -14.29
C GLY A 158 -21.53 6.49 -13.26
N ARG A 159 -21.67 7.00 -12.02
CA ARG A 159 -22.81 6.79 -11.10
C ARG A 159 -22.55 7.41 -9.72
N PRO A 160 -23.47 8.21 -9.16
CA PRO A 160 -23.29 8.81 -7.85
C PRO A 160 -23.45 7.74 -6.76
N GLY A 161 -22.47 7.64 -5.85
CA GLY A 161 -22.61 6.89 -4.60
C GLY A 161 -21.59 5.78 -4.27
N ARG A 162 -20.36 5.76 -4.81
CA ARG A 162 -19.33 4.78 -4.37
C ARG A 162 -17.94 5.39 -4.11
N ARG A 163 -17.40 5.03 -2.94
CA ARG A 163 -15.96 5.10 -2.57
C ARG A 163 -15.09 4.57 -3.70
N LEU A 164 -13.91 5.15 -3.87
CA LEU A 164 -12.85 4.73 -4.80
C LEU A 164 -12.30 3.33 -4.46
N GLU A 165 -13.10 2.30 -4.73
CA GLU A 165 -12.68 0.91 -4.81
C GLU A 165 -12.30 0.63 -6.28
N SER A 166 -11.13 1.08 -6.71
CA SER A 166 -10.64 0.88 -8.07
C SER A 166 -9.78 -0.39 -8.09
N VAL A 167 -10.36 -1.51 -8.51
CA VAL A 167 -9.61 -2.75 -8.78
C VAL A 167 -8.97 -2.61 -10.16
N MET A 168 -7.65 -2.48 -10.22
CA MET A 168 -6.91 -2.56 -11.49
C MET A 168 -6.69 -4.04 -11.83
N GLN A 169 -7.20 -4.52 -12.97
CA GLN A 169 -6.93 -5.87 -13.48
C GLN A 169 -5.73 -5.80 -14.45
N LEU A 170 -4.62 -6.46 -14.08
CA LEU A 170 -3.38 -6.57 -14.88
C LEU A 170 -3.13 -7.98 -15.40
#